data_AF-A0A2N1UPQ5-F1
#
_entry.id   AF-A0A2N1UPQ5-F1
#
_cell.length_a   1.000
_cell.length_b   1.000
_cell.length_c   1.000
_cell.angle_alpha   90.00
_cell.angle_beta   90.00
_cell.angle_gamma   90.00
#
_symmetry.space_group_name_H-M   'P 1'
#
loop_
_entity.id
_entity.type
_entity.pdbx_description
1 polymer ?
#
loop_
_entity_poly.entity_id
_entity_poly.type
_entity_poly.pdbx_seq_one_letter_code
_entity_poly.pdbx_strand_id
1 'polypeptide(L)'
;LAINPLLPVARYILGIIHQRQGDPVRAISELKKTIYIEADFALAHLNLANIYKAQRKWDTAAREYENALRALYKSPEGSWTEFLGGFKVDLLAKTCERSLLECRKAMGVA
;
A
#
# COMPACT_ATOMS: atom_id res chain seq x y z
N LEU A 1 -6.72 11.93 -20.42
CA LEU A 1 -6.91 10.46 -20.40
C LEU A 1 -8.09 10.15 -19.49
N ALA A 2 -9.17 9.58 -20.01
CA ALA A 2 -10.25 9.06 -19.17
C ALA A 2 -9.78 7.73 -18.57
N ILE A 3 -9.56 7.70 -17.25
CA ILE A 3 -9.22 6.46 -16.54
C ILE A 3 -10.49 5.63 -16.47
N ASN A 4 -10.44 4.35 -16.88
CA ASN A 4 -11.51 3.41 -16.58
C ASN A 4 -11.71 3.41 -15.05
N PRO A 5 -12.86 3.91 -14.53
CA PRO A 5 -13.05 4.14 -13.11
C PRO A 5 -13.11 2.86 -12.28
N LEU A 6 -13.20 1.70 -12.93
CA LEU A 6 -13.29 0.37 -12.31
C LEU A 6 -12.00 -0.45 -12.40
N LEU A 7 -10.91 0.10 -12.93
CA LEU A 7 -9.62 -0.61 -12.97
C LEU A 7 -8.79 -0.26 -11.72
N PRO A 8 -8.58 -1.20 -10.76
CA PRO A 8 -7.86 -0.93 -9.50
C PRO A 8 -6.44 -0.40 -9.76
N VAL A 9 -5.77 -0.98 -10.75
CA VAL A 9 -4.42 -0.62 -11.18
C VAL A 9 -4.32 0.83 -11.65
N ALA A 10 -5.28 1.31 -12.44
CA ALA A 10 -5.22 2.68 -12.96
C ALA A 10 -5.38 3.71 -11.84
N ARG A 11 -6.25 3.41 -10.86
CA ARG A 11 -6.37 4.22 -9.64
C ARG A 11 -5.12 4.16 -8.78
N TYR A 12 -4.52 2.98 -8.65
CA TYR A 12 -3.26 2.80 -7.92
C TYR A 12 -2.17 3.68 -8.53
N ILE A 13 -1.98 3.63 -9.85
CA ILE A 13 -1.01 4.45 -10.58
C ILE A 13 -1.28 5.94 -10.35
N LEU A 14 -2.55 6.38 -10.41
CA LEU A 14 -2.90 7.77 -10.10
C LEU A 14 -2.54 8.16 -8.67
N GLY A 15 -2.75 7.26 -7.70
CA GLY A 15 -2.31 7.43 -6.32
C GLY A 15 -0.80 7.64 -6.20
N ILE A 16 -0.01 6.82 -6.91
CA ILE A 16 1.45 6.96 -6.96
C ILE A 16 1.88 8.28 -7.61
N ILE A 17 1.21 8.70 -8.69
CA ILE A 17 1.48 9.98 -9.35
C ILE A 17 1.25 11.14 -8.38
N HIS A 18 0.11 11.16 -7.67
CA HIS A 18 -0.17 12.19 -6.68
C HIS A 18 0.83 12.19 -5.52
N GLN A 19 1.26 11.00 -5.06
CA GLN A 19 2.29 10.90 -4.03
C GLN A 19 3.61 11.51 -4.50
N ARG A 20 4.04 11.23 -5.73
CA ARG A 20 5.27 11.80 -6.33
C ARG A 20 5.17 13.31 -6.55
N GLN A 21 3.97 13.83 -6.73
CA GLN A 21 3.70 15.27 -6.81
C GLN A 21 3.67 15.98 -5.44
N GLY A 22 3.88 15.24 -4.35
CA GLY A 22 3.79 15.80 -2.99
C GLY A 22 2.36 16.05 -2.53
N ASP A 23 1.37 15.38 -3.14
CA ASP A 23 -0.03 15.46 -2.76
C ASP A 23 -0.49 14.16 -2.06
N PRO A 24 -0.19 13.99 -0.77
CA PRO A 24 -0.56 12.79 -0.04
C PRO A 24 -2.08 12.67 0.14
N VAL A 25 -2.83 13.76 0.07
CA VAL A 25 -4.30 13.74 0.25
C VAL A 25 -4.95 13.04 -0.93
N ARG A 26 -4.65 13.46 -2.16
CA ARG A 26 -5.16 12.78 -3.36
C ARG A 26 -4.58 11.38 -3.51
N ALA A 27 -3.32 11.16 -3.13
CA ALA A 27 -2.73 9.82 -3.13
C ALA A 27 -3.52 8.85 -2.25
N ILE A 28 -3.81 9.23 -0.99
CA ILE A 28 -4.59 8.41 -0.07
C ILE A 28 -6.00 8.13 -0.63
N SER A 29 -6.65 9.14 -1.21
CA SER A 29 -7.98 8.99 -1.82
C SER A 29 -7.98 7.91 -2.91
N GLU A 30 -7.04 7.96 -3.85
CA GLU A 30 -7.02 6.99 -4.95
C GLU A 30 -6.59 5.59 -4.49
N LEU A 31 -5.65 5.47 -3.55
CA LEU A 31 -5.26 4.18 -2.98
C LEU A 31 -6.41 3.53 -2.20
N LYS A 32 -7.21 4.31 -1.47
CA LYS A 32 -8.44 3.79 -0.81
C LYS A 32 -9.47 3.33 -1.82
N LYS A 33 -9.63 4.02 -2.95
CA LYS A 33 -10.51 3.56 -4.03
C LYS A 33 -9.99 2.29 -4.69
N THR A 34 -8.68 2.12 -4.83
CA THR A 34 -8.09 0.84 -5.28
C THR A 34 -8.51 -0.29 -4.36
N ILE A 35 -8.35 -0.12 -3.04
CA ILE A 35 -8.75 -1.12 -2.04
C ILE A 35 -10.26 -1.37 -2.03
N TYR A 36 -11.06 -0.34 -2.28
CA TYR A 36 -12.52 -0.50 -2.39
C TYR A 36 -12.93 -1.41 -3.56
N ILE A 37 -12.21 -1.36 -4.68
CA ILE A 37 -12.48 -2.20 -5.85
C ILE A 37 -11.83 -3.58 -5.69
N GLU A 38 -10.60 -3.63 -5.20
CA GLU A 38 -9.85 -4.86 -4.95
C GLU A 38 -9.24 -4.83 -3.54
N ALA A 39 -9.96 -5.45 -2.60
CA ALA A 39 -9.59 -5.42 -1.18
C ALA A 39 -8.23 -6.06 -0.88
N ASP A 40 -7.75 -6.96 -1.73
CA ASP A 40 -6.47 -7.64 -1.57
C ASP A 40 -5.36 -7.01 -2.44
N PHE A 41 -5.50 -5.75 -2.87
CA PHE A 41 -4.47 -5.05 -3.65
C PHE A 41 -3.27 -4.68 -2.76
N ALA A 42 -2.33 -5.61 -2.61
CA ALA A 42 -1.23 -5.53 -1.65
C ALA A 42 -0.40 -4.24 -1.75
N LEU A 43 -0.12 -3.78 -2.97
CA LEU A 43 0.67 -2.56 -3.20
C LEU A 43 -0.06 -1.29 -2.73
N ALA A 44 -1.40 -1.27 -2.72
CA ALA A 44 -2.17 -0.11 -2.29
C ALA A 44 -2.09 0.04 -0.76
N HIS A 45 -2.24 -1.08 -0.03
CA HIS A 45 -2.02 -1.13 1.41
C HIS A 45 -0.59 -0.72 1.78
N LEU A 46 0.43 -1.25 1.08
CA LEU A 46 1.83 -0.90 1.32
C LEU A 46 2.09 0.60 1.14
N ASN A 47 1.56 1.21 0.07
CA ASN A 47 1.76 2.64 -0.17
C ASN A 47 1.00 3.52 0.82
N LEU A 48 -0.24 3.14 1.22
CA LEU A 48 -0.94 3.82 2.31
C LEU A 48 -0.14 3.76 3.61
N ALA A 49 0.41 2.59 3.95
CA ALA A 49 1.23 2.41 5.13
C ALA A 49 2.45 3.34 5.11
N ASN A 50 3.16 3.43 3.98
CA ASN A 50 4.30 4.35 3.82
C ASN A 50 3.90 5.83 3.96
N ILE A 51 2.76 6.24 3.39
CA ILE A 51 2.27 7.62 3.51
C ILE A 51 1.92 7.93 4.97
N TYR A 52 1.22 7.03 5.66
CA TYR A 52 0.90 7.22 7.09
C TYR A 52 2.15 7.17 7.97
N LYS A 53 3.13 6.32 7.66
CA LYS A 53 4.43 6.28 8.35
C LYS A 53 5.15 7.62 8.23
N ALA A 54 5.20 8.20 7.03
CA ALA A 54 5.79 9.53 6.81
C ALA A 54 5.07 10.64 7.59
N GLN A 55 3.76 10.49 7.82
CA GLN A 55 2.96 11.39 8.66
C GLN A 55 3.04 11.07 10.16
N ARG A 56 3.89 10.12 10.58
CA ARG A 56 4.01 9.63 11.97
C ARG A 56 2.70 9.08 12.56
N LYS A 57 1.76 8.66 11.71
CA LYS A 57 0.53 7.99 12.12
C LYS A 57 0.79 6.49 12.27
N TRP A 58 1.57 6.14 13.29
CA TRP A 58 2.15 4.80 13.46
C TRP A 58 1.12 3.69 13.57
N ASP A 59 0.00 3.91 14.28
CA ASP A 59 -1.09 2.93 14.40
C ASP A 59 -1.71 2.61 13.04
N THR A 60 -2.08 3.66 12.31
CA THR A 60 -2.69 3.50 10.98
C THR A 60 -1.70 2.90 10.00
N ALA A 61 -0.43 3.29 10.06
CA ALA A 61 0.62 2.70 9.23
C ALA A 61 0.80 1.20 9.52
N ALA A 62 0.86 0.81 10.80
CA ALA A 62 0.98 -0.59 11.22
C ALA A 62 -0.18 -1.45 10.68
N ARG A 63 -1.42 -0.98 10.82
CA ARG A 63 -2.61 -1.67 10.30
C ARG A 63 -2.55 -1.88 8.79
N GLU A 64 -2.08 -0.88 8.04
CA GLU A 64 -1.94 -1.02 6.58
C GLU A 64 -0.77 -1.94 6.18
N TYR A 65 0.33 -1.97 6.93
CA TYR A 65 1.39 -2.97 6.71
C TYR A 65 0.89 -4.41 6.98
N GLU A 66 0.07 -4.61 8.02
CA GLU A 66 -0.55 -5.90 8.32
C GLU A 66 -1.52 -6.34 7.21
N ASN A 67 -2.33 -5.42 6.69
CA ASN A 67 -3.19 -5.68 5.53
C ASN A 67 -2.37 -6.01 4.28
N ALA A 68 -1.27 -5.29 4.04
CA ALA A 68 -0.37 -5.59 2.92
C ALA A 68 0.20 -7.00 3.05
N LEU A 69 0.71 -7.39 4.23
CA LEU A 69 1.21 -8.75 4.49
C LEU A 69 0.14 -9.82 4.24
N ARG A 70 -1.08 -9.60 4.76
CA ARG A 70 -2.20 -10.52 4.54
C ARG A 70 -2.51 -10.68 3.05
N ALA A 71 -2.58 -9.56 2.31
CA ALA A 71 -2.86 -9.56 0.88
C ALA A 71 -1.76 -10.26 0.08
N LEU A 72 -0.49 -10.01 0.39
CA LEU A 72 0.68 -10.66 -0.23
C LEU A 72 0.61 -12.19 -0.13
N TYR A 73 0.26 -12.73 1.04
CA TYR A 73 0.18 -14.18 1.24
C TYR A 73 -1.11 -14.81 0.73
N LYS A 74 -2.21 -14.06 0.74
CA LYS A 74 -3.50 -14.54 0.23
C LYS A 74 -3.51 -14.65 -1.29
N SER A 75 -2.91 -13.69 -1.98
CA SER A 75 -2.86 -13.63 -3.44
C SER A 75 -1.46 -13.22 -3.92
N PRO A 76 -0.47 -14.14 -3.85
CA PRO A 76 0.90 -13.86 -4.27
C PRO A 76 1.04 -13.61 -5.77
N GLU A 77 0.02 -13.93 -6.56
CA GLU A 77 -0.09 -13.80 -8.02
C GLU A 77 -1.27 -12.89 -8.44
N GLY A 78 -1.70 -11.97 -7.57
CA GLY A 78 -2.84 -11.08 -7.83
C GLY A 78 -2.61 -10.06 -8.96
N SER A 79 -3.65 -9.28 -9.29
CA SER A 79 -3.64 -8.30 -10.41
C SER A 79 -2.51 -7.26 -10.32
N TRP A 80 -2.00 -7.04 -9.10
CA TRP A 80 -0.92 -6.12 -8.78
C TRP A 80 0.48 -6.67 -9.14
N THR A 81 0.63 -7.97 -9.39
CA THR A 81 1.93 -8.61 -9.61
C THR A 81 2.59 -8.24 -10.93
N GLU A 82 1.81 -8.01 -11.98
CA GLU A 82 2.29 -7.50 -13.28
C GLU A 82 3.00 -6.13 -13.13
N PHE A 83 2.62 -5.37 -12.10
CA PHE A 83 3.12 -4.01 -11.83
C PHE A 83 4.19 -3.96 -10.74
N LEU A 84 4.61 -5.13 -10.25
CA LEU A 84 5.61 -5.30 -9.22
C LEU A 84 7.04 -5.01 -9.70
N GLY A 85 7.24 -4.68 -10.99
CA GLY A 85 8.56 -4.37 -11.55
C GLY A 85 9.57 -5.52 -11.40
N GLY A 86 9.08 -6.75 -11.28
CA GLY A 86 9.90 -7.95 -11.04
C GLY A 86 10.32 -8.19 -9.59
N PHE A 87 9.84 -7.42 -8.61
CA PHE A 87 10.08 -7.76 -7.20
C PHE A 87 9.41 -9.09 -6.84
N LYS A 88 9.95 -9.79 -5.84
CA LYS A 88 9.33 -11.01 -5.30
C LYS A 88 8.41 -10.66 -4.13
N VAL A 89 7.35 -11.43 -3.96
CA VAL A 89 6.43 -11.33 -2.80
C VAL A 89 7.22 -11.30 -1.48
N ASP A 90 8.20 -12.18 -1.33
CA ASP A 90 9.06 -12.26 -0.14
C ASP A 90 9.80 -10.95 0.17
N LEU A 91 10.22 -10.20 -0.86
CA LEU A 91 10.94 -8.94 -0.66
C LEU A 91 9.98 -7.87 -0.15
N LEU A 92 8.76 -7.81 -0.68
CA LEU A 92 7.73 -6.91 -0.17
C LEU A 92 7.33 -7.29 1.25
N ALA A 93 7.15 -8.58 1.54
CA ALA A 93 6.80 -9.05 2.87
C ALA A 93 7.86 -8.64 3.90
N LYS A 94 9.14 -8.90 3.62
CA LYS A 94 10.25 -8.44 4.48
C LYS A 94 10.26 -6.93 4.71
N THR A 95 9.93 -6.16 3.66
CA THR A 95 9.86 -4.69 3.75
C THR A 95 8.71 -4.24 4.66
N CYS A 96 7.55 -4.88 4.54
CA CYS A 96 6.40 -4.65 5.40
C CYS A 96 6.68 -5.05 6.85
N GLU A 97 7.24 -6.23 7.10
CA GLU A 97 7.59 -6.71 8.45
C GLU A 97 8.53 -5.75 9.17
N ARG A 98 9.60 -5.31 8.47
CA ARG A 98 10.52 -4.33 9.03
C ARG A 98 9.82 -3.01 9.39
N SER A 99 9.02 -2.48 8.47
CA SER A 99 8.33 -1.21 8.70
C SER A 99 7.24 -1.31 9.76
N LEU A 100 6.58 -2.47 9.87
CA LEU A 100 5.62 -2.78 10.93
C LEU A 100 6.31 -2.78 12.29
N LEU A 101 7.49 -3.41 12.39
CA LEU A 101 8.30 -3.39 13.61
C LEU A 101 8.73 -1.96 13.99
N GLU A 102 9.14 -1.14 13.02
CA GLU A 102 9.44 0.28 13.24
C GLU A 102 8.23 1.04 13.80
N CYS A 103 7.03 0.83 13.24
CA CYS A 103 5.80 1.45 13.72
C CYS A 103 5.44 1.00 15.14
N ARG A 104 5.55 -0.30 15.42
CA ARG A 104 5.29 -0.89 16.75
C ARG A 104 6.23 -0.32 17.82
N LYS A 105 7.53 -0.25 17.52
CA LYS A 105 8.52 0.42 18.39
C LYS A 105 8.18 1.89 18.63
N ALA A 106 7.78 2.63 17.60
CA ALA A 106 7.40 4.04 17.73
C ALA A 106 6.14 4.25 18.59
N MET A 107 5.29 3.23 18.72
CA MET A 107 4.12 3.23 19.61
C MET A 107 4.43 2.76 21.04
N GLY A 108 5.65 2.29 21.33
CA GLY A 108 6.00 1.70 22.63
C GLY A 108 5.40 0.31 22.85
N VAL A 109 4.95 -0.36 21.79
CA VAL A 109 4.42 -1.73 21.81
C VAL A 109 5.50 -2.61 21.18
N ALA A 110 6.42 -3.13 21.98
CA ALA A 110 7.48 -4.04 21.53
C ALA A 110 7.26 -5.44 22.11
#